data_AF-A0A3N1HKM5-F1
#
_entry.id   AF-A0A3N1HKM5-F1
#
_cell.length_a   1.000
_cell.length_b   1.000
_cell.length_c   1.000
_cell.angle_alpha   90.00
_cell.angle_beta   90.00
_cell.angle_gamma   90.00
#
_symmetry.space_group_name_H-M   'P 1'
#
loop_
_entity.id
_entity.type
_entity.pdbx_description
1 polymer ?
#
loop_
_entity_poly.entity_id
_entity_poly.type
_entity_poly.pdbx_seq_one_letter_code
_entity_poly.pdbx_strand_id
1 'polypeptide(L)'
;MVTCYRCAVDDCFPTAPPAPQDVIGSLITYAERCAAYLEAEHEQARLHGHVVQGQTLGNLEGYRFTARFLRESYALPDPSPR
;
A
#
# COMPACT_ATOMS: atom_id res chain seq x y z
N MET A 1 37.88 -16.78 -5.37
CA MET A 1 37.08 -16.11 -6.42
C MET A 1 35.73 -16.78 -6.45
N VAL A 2 34.67 -16.10 -6.01
CA VAL A 2 33.29 -16.51 -6.29
C VAL A 2 32.56 -15.28 -6.79
N THR A 3 31.86 -15.51 -7.88
CA THR A 3 31.47 -14.60 -8.94
C THR A 3 30.52 -13.49 -8.47
N CYS A 4 30.77 -12.27 -8.93
CA CYS A 4 29.85 -11.13 -8.78
C CYS A 4 28.52 -11.46 -9.45
N TYR A 5 27.46 -11.70 -8.67
CA TYR A 5 26.09 -11.63 -9.17
C TYR A 5 25.72 -10.16 -9.33
N ARG A 6 26.02 -9.63 -10.51
CA ARG A 6 25.44 -8.39 -11.01
C ARG A 6 24.02 -8.72 -11.51
N CYS A 7 23.14 -9.14 -10.61
CA CYS A 7 21.71 -9.13 -10.91
C CYS A 7 21.28 -7.67 -11.02
N ALA A 8 20.59 -7.31 -12.09
CA ALA A 8 19.83 -6.07 -12.06
C ALA A 8 18.86 -6.15 -10.87
N VAL A 9 18.64 -5.05 -10.16
CA VAL A 9 17.81 -5.04 -8.93
C VAL A 9 16.41 -5.61 -9.21
N ASP A 10 15.93 -5.45 -10.45
CA ASP A 10 14.64 -5.98 -10.91
C ASP A 10 14.62 -7.52 -11.07
N ASP A 11 15.76 -8.16 -11.36
CA ASP A 11 15.84 -9.63 -11.56
C ASP A 11 15.80 -10.41 -10.22
N CYS A 12 15.92 -9.72 -9.08
CA CYS A 12 15.87 -10.31 -7.74
C CYS A 12 14.57 -10.03 -7.00
N PHE A 13 13.65 -9.24 -7.55
CA PHE A 13 12.40 -8.95 -6.87
C PHE A 13 11.48 -10.18 -6.93
N PRO A 14 10.94 -10.64 -5.79
CA PRO A 14 10.11 -11.83 -5.78
C PRO A 14 8.82 -11.61 -6.58
N THR A 15 8.50 -12.56 -7.45
CA THR A 15 7.19 -12.59 -8.10
C THR A 15 6.11 -12.87 -7.06
N ALA A 16 5.00 -12.13 -7.13
CA ALA A 16 3.87 -12.36 -6.25
C ALA A 16 3.36 -13.82 -6.41
N PRO A 17 3.12 -14.54 -5.30
CA PRO A 17 2.59 -15.89 -5.38
C PRO A 17 1.19 -15.89 -5.99
N PRO A 18 0.75 -16.98 -6.64
CA PRO A 18 -0.63 -17.09 -7.11
C PRO A 18 -1.63 -16.94 -5.95
N ALA A 19 -2.63 -16.08 -6.12
CA ALA A 19 -3.69 -15.86 -5.15
C ALA A 19 -5.04 -15.61 -5.85
N PRO A 20 -6.18 -15.95 -5.22
CA PRO A 20 -7.49 -15.62 -5.76
C PRO A 20 -7.70 -14.10 -5.89
N GLN A 21 -8.19 -13.65 -7.04
CA GLN A 21 -8.36 -12.22 -7.33
C GLN A 21 -9.34 -11.52 -6.37
N ASP A 22 -10.39 -12.23 -5.94
CA ASP A 22 -11.38 -11.75 -4.97
C ASP A 22 -10.77 -11.50 -3.59
N VAL A 23 -9.85 -12.37 -3.15
CA VAL A 23 -9.10 -12.22 -1.90
C VAL A 23 -8.19 -11.00 -1.99
N ILE A 24 -7.41 -10.85 -3.07
CA ILE A 24 -6.55 -9.68 -3.26
C ILE A 24 -7.37 -8.39 -3.34
N GLY A 25 -8.47 -8.39 -4.07
CA GLY A 25 -9.40 -7.26 -4.14
C GLY A 25 -9.97 -6.88 -2.76
N SER A 26 -10.27 -7.87 -1.92
CA SER A 26 -10.74 -7.65 -0.54
C SER A 26 -9.65 -7.02 0.35
N LEU A 27 -8.40 -7.48 0.22
CA LEU A 27 -7.27 -6.90 0.95
C LEU A 27 -6.97 -5.47 0.51
N ILE A 28 -7.03 -5.18 -0.79
CA ILE A 28 -6.90 -3.83 -1.34
C ILE A 28 -8.00 -2.93 -0.76
N THR A 29 -9.26 -3.37 -0.83
CA THR A 29 -10.41 -2.62 -0.29
C THR A 29 -10.25 -2.35 1.21
N TYR A 30 -9.75 -3.33 1.95
CA TYR A 30 -9.50 -3.19 3.38
C TYR A 30 -8.42 -2.14 3.67
N ALA A 31 -7.28 -2.19 2.97
CA ALA A 31 -6.21 -1.21 3.10
C ALA A 31 -6.69 0.21 2.76
N GLU A 32 -7.50 0.37 1.70
CA GLU A 32 -8.09 1.67 1.34
C GLU A 32 -9.03 2.21 2.42
N ARG A 33 -9.86 1.35 3.03
CA ARG A 33 -10.72 1.74 4.15
C ARG A 33 -9.91 2.17 5.37
N CYS A 34 -8.81 1.47 5.67
CA CYS A 34 -7.89 1.87 6.73
C CYS A 34 -7.24 3.24 6.44
N ALA A 35 -6.81 3.47 5.20
CA ALA A 35 -6.26 4.76 4.78
C ALA A 35 -7.31 5.89 4.91
N ALA A 36 -8.53 5.68 4.41
CA ALA A 36 -9.60 6.66 4.51
C ALA A 36 -9.98 6.98 5.96
N TYR A 37 -9.99 5.97 6.84
CA TYR A 37 -10.23 6.16 8.27
C TYR A 37 -9.14 7.04 8.89
N LEU A 38 -7.86 6.74 8.67
CA LEU A 38 -6.76 7.54 9.21
C LEU A 38 -6.74 8.96 8.66
N GLU A 39 -7.08 9.14 7.38
CA GLU A 39 -7.21 10.46 6.77
C GLU A 39 -8.31 11.29 7.45
N ALA A 40 -9.46 10.68 7.74
CA ALA A 40 -10.54 11.33 8.48
C ALA A 40 -10.11 11.70 9.92
N GLU A 41 -9.45 10.78 10.63
CA GLU A 41 -8.93 11.04 11.98
C GLU A 41 -7.88 12.16 11.98
N HIS A 42 -6.99 12.20 10.99
CA HIS A 42 -5.99 13.25 10.83
C HIS A 42 -6.63 14.62 10.58
N GLU A 43 -7.65 14.66 9.73
CA GLU A 43 -8.39 15.89 9.46
C GLU A 43 -9.12 16.38 10.73
N GLN A 44 -9.78 15.48 11.46
CA GLN A 44 -10.38 15.81 12.74
C GLN A 44 -9.34 16.36 13.73
N ALA A 45 -8.18 15.73 13.84
CA ALA A 45 -7.10 16.21 14.71
C ALA A 45 -6.63 17.62 14.31
N ARG A 46 -6.45 17.88 13.01
CA ARG A 46 -6.09 19.22 12.50
C ARG A 46 -7.13 20.27 12.84
N LEU A 47 -8.42 19.97 12.66
CA LEU A 47 -9.52 20.89 12.97
C LEU A 47 -9.58 21.26 14.45
N HIS A 48 -9.11 20.38 15.35
CA HIS A 48 -9.01 20.63 16.79
C HIS A 48 -7.64 21.20 17.22
N GLY A 49 -6.79 21.59 16.27
CA GLY A 49 -5.49 22.21 16.55
C GLY A 49 -4.38 21.24 16.95
N HIS A 50 -4.58 19.93 16.77
CA HIS A 50 -3.54 18.93 16.99
C HIS A 50 -2.66 18.76 15.75
N VAL A 51 -1.38 18.48 15.97
CA VAL A 51 -0.42 18.19 14.90
C VAL A 51 -0.29 16.67 14.76
N VAL A 52 -0.60 16.15 13.57
CA VAL A 52 -0.42 14.74 13.23
C VAL A 52 1.02 14.50 12.81
N GLN A 53 1.71 13.56 13.46
CA GLN A 53 3.13 13.27 13.19
C GLN A 53 3.46 11.79 13.43
N GLY A 54 4.65 11.39 12.98
CA GLY A 54 5.25 10.11 13.32
C GLY A 54 4.50 8.91 12.76
N GLN A 55 4.27 7.92 13.61
CA GLN A 55 3.73 6.61 13.22
C GLN A 55 2.36 6.71 12.54
N THR A 56 1.51 7.67 12.91
CA THR A 56 0.16 7.79 12.33
C THR A 56 0.20 8.20 10.86
N LEU A 57 1.10 9.13 10.49
CA LEU A 57 1.34 9.47 9.08
C LEU A 57 1.93 8.29 8.31
N GLY A 58 2.92 7.60 8.90
CA GLY A 58 3.53 6.41 8.30
C GLY A 58 2.53 5.28 8.07
N ASN A 59 1.56 5.10 8.97
CA ASN A 59 0.49 4.12 8.80
C ASN A 59 -0.43 4.47 7.63
N LEU A 60 -0.81 5.75 7.47
CA LEU A 60 -1.61 6.20 6.33
C LEU A 60 -0.89 5.94 5.00
N GLU A 61 0.38 6.32 4.92
CA GLU A 61 1.22 6.06 3.74
C GLU A 61 1.39 4.55 3.50
N GLY A 62 1.59 3.76 4.55
CA GLY A 62 1.73 2.31 4.49
C GLY A 62 0.49 1.61 3.93
N TYR A 63 -0.71 2.02 4.33
CA TYR A 63 -1.94 1.46 3.78
C TYR A 63 -2.15 1.84 2.31
N ARG A 64 -1.89 3.10 1.94
CA ARG A 64 -1.93 3.56 0.53
C ARG A 64 -0.92 2.80 -0.34
N PHE A 65 0.30 2.65 0.16
CA PHE A 65 1.33 1.87 -0.49
C PHE A 65 0.91 0.41 -0.67
N THR A 66 0.37 -0.23 0.38
CA THR A 66 -0.07 -1.63 0.34
C THR A 66 -1.14 -1.86 -0.73
N ALA A 67 -2.16 -0.99 -0.78
CA ALA A 67 -3.20 -1.09 -1.79
C ALA A 67 -2.64 -1.00 -3.22
N ARG A 68 -1.78 -0.01 -3.48
CA ARG A 68 -1.13 0.17 -4.79
C ARG A 68 -0.22 -1.00 -5.14
N PHE A 69 0.63 -1.42 -4.20
CA PHE A 69 1.58 -2.51 -4.39
C PHE A 69 0.87 -3.82 -4.73
N LEU A 70 -0.26 -4.13 -4.07
CA LEU A 70 -1.07 -5.30 -4.40
C LEU A 70 -1.74 -5.18 -5.78
N ARG A 71 -2.22 -4.00 -6.17
CA ARG A 71 -2.76 -3.80 -7.53
C ARG A 71 -1.72 -4.08 -8.61
N GLU A 72 -0.55 -3.47 -8.47
CA GLU A 72 0.56 -3.62 -9.41
C GLU A 72 1.05 -5.07 -9.48
N SER A 73 1.20 -5.71 -8.31
CA SER A 73 1.69 -7.10 -8.20
C SER A 73 0.77 -8.13 -8.86
N TYR A 74 -0.55 -7.87 -8.88
CA TYR A 74 -1.57 -8.80 -9.40
C TYR A 74 -2.27 -8.28 -10.67
N ALA A 75 -1.76 -7.21 -11.28
CA ALA A 75 -2.29 -6.57 -12.49
C ALA A 75 -3.81 -6.27 -12.41
N LEU A 76 -4.27 -5.80 -11.25
CA LEU A 76 -5.67 -5.42 -11.04
C LEU A 76 -5.92 -3.97 -11.50
N PRO A 77 -7.08 -3.67 -12.10
CA PRO A 77 -7.40 -2.32 -12.55
C PRO A 77 -7.54 -1.36 -11.36
N ASP A 78 -7.21 -0.09 -11.61
CA ASP A 78 -7.53 0.97 -10.66
C ASP A 78 -9.04 1.10 -10.50
N PRO A 79 -9.52 1.46 -9.29
CA PRO A 79 -10.91 1.81 -9.10
C PRO A 79 -11.19 3.05 -9.94
N SER A 80 -12.22 2.99 -10.78
CA SER A 80 -12.70 4.18 -11.49
C SER A 80 -12.91 5.31 -10.48
N PRO A 81 -12.40 6.54 -10.74
CA PRO A 81 -12.69 7.68 -9.88
C PRO A 81 -14.21 7.86 -9.80
N ARG A 82 -14.73 7.88 -8.57
CA ARG A 82 -16.15 8.18 -8.30
C ARG A 82 -16.42 9.68 -8.37
#